data_AF-A0A3P9CS88-F1
#
_entry.id   AF-A0A3P9CS88-F1
#
_cell.length_a   1.000
_cell.length_b   1.000
_cell.length_c   1.000
_cell.angle_alpha   90.00
_cell.angle_beta   90.00
_cell.angle_gamma   90.00
#
_symmetry.space_group_name_H-M   'P 1'
#
loop_
_entity.id
_entity.type
_entity.pdbx_description
1 polymer ?
#
loop_
_entity_poly.entity_id
_entity_poly.type
_entity_poly.pdbx_seq_one_letter_code
_entity_poly.pdbx_strand_id
1 'polypeptide(L)'
;MYSSSYSRAKLSPGVRHLNKSKAKSCGYYMRIVFLFSSLIQSLIIVSLVLFVIYGQPEKTAADKRVKELELGFNKLSDNNIELRKEKSKLEAQLKARAEERAALEKEMAKQQIDANKTEQDLKKKSEDCNRLLNLARRPLPPIQPHITRSSTSSELSNLKRLYDQQEAKLDVVNSNFTQTVQNLRDELDTAVKDRTRLNDEVVELRRDNTFLREQHALYTSKCKEDFANSLEGITTVTREFLDRINKLFPHQLTFHLTCSSQREHMDKIKNSCTNLSRDVENKFQVYLDNVGKMVSEIQEKSSQLEVKNKHLISDFEECQRNHSEFVEKTSKQSQIAQKAHDDKVEKLLQEKEELRQQLSNMKPGAKPAGFQASSLQGRHTPTNWTSVGITGIFKAPTVK
;
A
#
# COMPACT_ATOMS: atom_id res chain seq x y z
N MET A 1 -88.57 -8.81 -55.08
CA MET A 1 -89.02 -9.89 -54.19
C MET A 1 -89.60 -9.26 -52.93
N TYR A 2 -90.92 -9.45 -52.73
CA TYR A 2 -91.76 -9.36 -51.52
C TYR A 2 -91.51 -8.20 -50.51
N SER A 3 -92.49 -7.41 -50.05
CA SER A 3 -93.91 -7.15 -50.34
C SER A 3 -94.35 -6.05 -49.37
N SER A 4 -95.09 -5.06 -49.87
CA SER A 4 -95.76 -4.02 -49.07
C SER A 4 -96.79 -4.59 -48.10
N SER A 5 -97.05 -3.93 -46.98
CA SER A 5 -98.38 -3.99 -46.31
C SER A 5 -98.66 -2.75 -45.46
N TYR A 6 -99.33 -1.81 -46.12
CA TYR A 6 -100.42 -0.93 -45.68
C TYR A 6 -100.74 -0.81 -44.18
N SER A 7 -100.66 0.43 -43.71
CA SER A 7 -101.41 0.98 -42.58
C SER A 7 -102.92 0.86 -42.82
N ARG A 8 -103.63 0.20 -41.91
CA ARG A 8 -105.10 0.24 -41.85
C ARG A 8 -105.55 0.66 -40.46
N ALA A 9 -106.06 1.89 -40.36
CA ALA A 9 -106.84 2.37 -39.22
C ALA A 9 -108.23 1.72 -39.22
N LYS A 10 -108.69 1.28 -38.04
CA LYS A 10 -110.11 1.04 -37.75
C LYS A 10 -110.47 1.71 -36.42
N LEU A 11 -111.15 2.86 -36.53
CA LEU A 11 -112.24 3.26 -35.62
C LEU A 11 -113.39 2.26 -35.85
N SER A 12 -114.25 1.82 -34.92
CA SER A 12 -114.87 2.39 -33.72
C SER A 12 -115.62 1.22 -32.98
N PRO A 13 -116.62 1.39 -32.08
CA PRO A 13 -116.57 1.78 -30.66
C PRO A 13 -117.36 0.83 -29.69
N GLY A 14 -117.23 1.03 -28.37
CA GLY A 14 -118.10 0.47 -27.30
C GLY A 14 -117.57 -0.84 -26.70
N VAL A 15 -117.58 -1.13 -25.39
CA VAL A 15 -118.40 -0.71 -24.26
C VAL A 15 -117.53 -0.78 -22.98
N ARG A 16 -117.81 0.10 -22.02
CA ARG A 16 -117.14 0.27 -20.72
C ARG A 16 -117.13 -1.02 -19.90
N HIS A 17 -116.02 -1.33 -19.21
CA HIS A 17 -116.08 -1.95 -17.87
C HIS A 17 -114.90 -1.54 -16.98
N LEU A 18 -115.29 -1.01 -15.82
CA LEU A 18 -114.64 -0.68 -14.55
C LEU A 18 -113.25 -1.26 -14.22
N ASN A 19 -112.39 -0.37 -13.72
CA ASN A 19 -111.40 -0.50 -12.62
C ASN A 19 -111.03 -1.92 -12.14
N LYS A 20 -109.77 -2.33 -12.39
CA LYS A 20 -109.01 -3.27 -11.55
C LYS A 20 -107.54 -2.85 -11.46
N SER A 21 -107.06 -2.65 -10.23
CA SER A 21 -105.64 -2.45 -9.90
C SER A 21 -104.81 -3.67 -10.34
N LYS A 22 -103.83 -3.48 -11.23
CA LYS A 22 -102.91 -4.54 -11.67
C LYS A 22 -102.05 -4.98 -10.48
N ALA A 23 -102.42 -6.09 -9.86
CA ALA A 23 -101.53 -6.86 -8.99
C ALA A 23 -100.30 -7.29 -9.80
N LYS A 24 -99.10 -6.92 -9.34
CA LYS A 24 -97.82 -7.32 -9.96
C LYS A 24 -97.69 -8.84 -9.85
N SER A 25 -97.54 -9.53 -10.98
CA SER A 25 -97.47 -11.00 -10.99
C SER A 25 -96.21 -11.49 -10.29
N CYS A 26 -96.31 -12.65 -9.63
CA CYS A 26 -95.22 -13.35 -8.92
C CYS A 26 -93.92 -13.45 -9.76
N GLY A 27 -94.04 -13.53 -11.10
CA GLY A 27 -92.88 -13.57 -12.01
C GLY A 27 -92.03 -12.30 -12.04
N TYR A 28 -92.58 -11.14 -11.70
CA TYR A 28 -91.81 -9.88 -11.59
C TYR A 28 -90.81 -9.95 -10.42
N TYR A 29 -91.24 -10.49 -9.28
CA TYR A 29 -90.37 -10.65 -8.10
C TYR A 29 -89.31 -11.73 -8.30
N MET A 30 -89.62 -12.83 -9.00
CA MET A 30 -88.62 -13.87 -9.30
C MET A 30 -87.47 -13.38 -10.19
N ARG A 31 -87.75 -12.52 -11.20
CA ARG A 31 -86.70 -11.90 -12.02
C ARG A 31 -85.84 -10.93 -11.21
N ILE A 32 -86.45 -10.19 -10.29
CA ILE A 32 -85.74 -9.27 -9.40
C ILE A 32 -84.81 -10.03 -8.45
N VAL A 33 -85.28 -11.14 -7.85
CA VAL A 33 -84.44 -11.98 -6.98
C VAL A 33 -83.24 -12.57 -7.72
N PHE A 34 -83.41 -12.99 -8.98
CA PHE A 34 -82.31 -13.50 -9.80
C PHE A 34 -81.27 -12.41 -10.14
N LEU A 35 -81.71 -11.18 -10.43
CA LEU A 35 -80.83 -10.05 -10.64
C LEU A 35 -80.04 -9.68 -9.38
N PHE A 36 -80.70 -9.64 -8.22
CA PHE A 36 -80.01 -9.38 -6.95
C PHE A 36 -79.04 -10.51 -6.58
N SER A 37 -79.39 -11.78 -6.82
CA SER A 37 -78.47 -12.91 -6.59
C SER A 37 -77.24 -12.82 -7.48
N SER A 38 -77.41 -12.50 -8.78
CA SER A 38 -76.29 -12.32 -9.71
C SER A 38 -75.43 -11.10 -9.35
N LEU A 39 -76.05 -10.01 -8.89
CA LEU A 39 -75.35 -8.80 -8.46
C LEU A 39 -74.54 -9.02 -7.18
N ILE A 40 -75.12 -9.69 -6.18
CA ILE A 40 -74.41 -10.05 -4.94
C ILE A 40 -73.24 -10.99 -5.26
N GLN A 41 -73.44 -11.97 -6.14
CA GLN A 41 -72.37 -12.87 -6.59
C GLN A 41 -71.23 -12.10 -7.29
N SER A 42 -71.57 -11.15 -8.17
CA SER A 42 -70.56 -10.32 -8.84
C SER A 42 -69.78 -9.44 -7.84
N LEU A 43 -70.47 -8.83 -6.87
CA LEU A 43 -69.84 -8.04 -5.82
C LEU A 43 -68.89 -8.87 -4.93
N ILE A 44 -69.27 -10.11 -4.62
CA ILE A 44 -68.41 -11.05 -3.89
C ILE A 44 -67.15 -11.36 -4.70
N ILE A 45 -67.29 -11.67 -6.00
CA ILE A 45 -66.14 -11.96 -6.87
C ILE A 45 -65.20 -10.75 -6.96
N VAL A 46 -65.73 -9.55 -7.18
CA VAL A 46 -64.92 -8.33 -7.21
C VAL A 46 -64.21 -8.09 -5.87
N SER A 47 -64.91 -8.30 -4.75
CA SER A 47 -64.32 -8.16 -3.42
C SER A 47 -63.21 -9.18 -3.17
N LEU A 48 -63.37 -10.43 -3.59
CA LEU A 48 -62.34 -11.47 -3.48
C LEU A 48 -61.14 -11.17 -4.38
N VAL A 49 -61.36 -10.67 -5.59
CA VAL A 49 -60.28 -10.26 -6.51
C VAL A 49 -59.51 -9.07 -5.94
N LEU A 50 -60.20 -8.06 -5.41
CA LEU A 50 -59.55 -6.93 -4.73
C LEU A 50 -58.78 -7.41 -3.50
N PHE A 51 -59.31 -8.38 -2.75
CA PHE A 51 -58.60 -8.97 -1.62
C PHE A 51 -57.39 -9.82 -2.04
N VAL A 52 -57.41 -10.47 -3.21
CA VAL A 52 -56.25 -11.22 -3.72
C VAL A 52 -55.18 -10.29 -4.30
N ILE A 53 -55.58 -9.24 -5.02
CA ILE A 53 -54.65 -8.29 -5.65
C ILE A 53 -54.07 -7.31 -4.62
N TYR A 54 -54.88 -6.81 -3.70
CA TYR A 54 -54.47 -5.80 -2.70
C TYR A 54 -54.31 -6.35 -1.28
N GLY A 55 -54.73 -7.59 -1.01
CA GLY A 55 -54.57 -8.23 0.31
C GLY A 55 -53.25 -8.98 0.47
N GLN A 56 -52.39 -9.04 -0.56
CA GLN A 56 -50.96 -9.25 -0.29
C GLN A 56 -50.39 -7.97 0.31
N PRO A 57 -49.83 -8.02 1.54
CA PRO A 57 -49.35 -6.82 2.19
C PRO A 57 -48.11 -6.29 1.46
N GLU A 58 -48.29 -5.26 0.61
CA GLU A 58 -47.19 -4.39 0.16
C GLU A 58 -46.36 -3.88 1.36
N LYS A 59 -46.97 -3.84 2.55
CA LYS A 59 -46.31 -3.56 3.83
C LYS A 59 -45.07 -4.43 4.07
N THR A 60 -45.05 -5.71 3.71
CA THR A 60 -43.92 -6.58 4.07
C THR A 60 -42.67 -6.29 3.23
N ALA A 61 -42.82 -5.97 1.94
CA ALA A 61 -41.69 -5.65 1.07
C ALA A 61 -41.20 -4.21 1.27
N ALA A 62 -42.13 -3.26 1.42
CA ALA A 62 -41.81 -1.86 1.71
C ALA A 62 -41.20 -1.70 3.12
N ASP A 63 -41.80 -2.31 4.16
CA ASP A 63 -41.26 -2.24 5.53
C ASP A 63 -39.89 -2.92 5.64
N LYS A 64 -39.65 -3.99 4.87
CA LYS A 64 -38.33 -4.64 4.83
C LYS A 64 -37.28 -3.70 4.22
N ARG A 65 -37.62 -2.99 3.14
CA ARG A 65 -36.72 -1.98 2.54
C ARG A 65 -36.50 -0.78 3.46
N VAL A 66 -37.54 -0.33 4.16
CA VAL A 66 -37.41 0.76 5.15
C VAL A 66 -36.49 0.33 6.30
N LYS A 67 -36.64 -0.88 6.84
CA LYS A 67 -35.75 -1.43 7.87
C LYS A 67 -34.31 -1.60 7.39
N GLU A 68 -34.11 -2.02 6.14
CA GLU A 68 -32.77 -2.14 5.56
C GLU A 68 -32.12 -0.76 5.37
N LEU A 69 -32.87 0.25 4.93
CA LEU A 69 -32.42 1.63 4.87
C LEU A 69 -32.07 2.19 6.25
N GLU A 70 -32.92 1.95 7.25
CA GLU A 70 -32.71 2.40 8.63
C GLU A 70 -31.44 1.76 9.22
N LEU A 71 -31.25 0.46 9.01
CA LEU A 71 -30.03 -0.25 9.44
C LEU A 71 -28.79 0.28 8.72
N GLY A 72 -28.88 0.53 7.40
CA GLY A 72 -27.80 1.10 6.61
C GLY A 72 -27.44 2.52 7.05
N PHE A 73 -28.44 3.35 7.34
CA PHE A 73 -28.26 4.71 7.84
C PHE A 73 -27.61 4.72 9.22
N ASN A 74 -28.08 3.88 10.15
CA ASN A 74 -27.50 3.77 11.49
C ASN A 74 -26.04 3.31 11.43
N LYS A 75 -25.73 2.29 10.61
CA LYS A 75 -24.36 1.83 10.40
C LYS A 75 -23.46 2.92 9.80
N LEU A 76 -23.96 3.67 8.83
CA LEU A 76 -23.21 4.75 8.20
C LEU A 76 -22.99 5.92 9.18
N SER A 77 -23.98 6.22 10.01
CA SER A 77 -23.90 7.21 11.08
C SER A 77 -22.84 6.83 12.11
N ASP A 78 -22.83 5.58 12.57
CA ASP A 78 -21.83 5.07 13.53
C ASP A 78 -20.41 5.15 12.95
N ASN A 79 -20.22 4.69 11.71
CA ASN A 79 -18.95 4.80 11.00
C ASN A 79 -18.50 6.28 10.87
N ASN A 80 -19.43 7.20 10.61
CA ASN A 80 -19.09 8.62 10.51
C ASN A 80 -18.65 9.21 11.87
N ILE A 81 -19.28 8.80 12.96
CA ILE A 81 -18.90 9.19 14.32
C ILE A 81 -17.50 8.64 14.66
N GLU A 82 -17.23 7.38 14.31
CA GLU A 82 -15.92 6.76 14.53
C GLU A 82 -14.82 7.47 13.73
N LEU A 83 -15.04 7.72 12.44
CA LEU A 83 -14.11 8.47 11.59
C LEU A 83 -13.84 9.88 12.13
N ARG A 84 -14.86 10.56 12.68
CA ARG A 84 -14.68 11.87 13.32
C ARG A 84 -13.82 11.78 14.59
N LYS A 85 -14.00 10.74 15.40
CA LYS A 85 -13.16 10.49 16.58
C LYS A 85 -11.72 10.20 16.16
N GLU A 86 -11.50 9.33 15.19
CA GLU A 86 -10.17 9.04 14.66
C GLU A 86 -9.50 10.29 14.12
N LYS A 87 -10.20 11.07 13.29
CA LYS A 87 -9.70 12.35 12.78
C LYS A 87 -9.25 13.27 13.92
N SER A 88 -10.08 13.45 14.96
CA SER A 88 -9.71 14.30 16.10
C SER A 88 -8.49 13.77 16.87
N LYS A 89 -8.36 12.44 16.99
CA LYS A 89 -7.21 11.78 17.63
C LYS A 89 -5.94 11.97 16.80
N LEU A 90 -6.01 11.77 15.48
CA LEU A 90 -4.89 12.01 14.58
C LEU A 90 -4.48 13.48 14.57
N GLU A 91 -5.43 14.41 14.56
CA GLU A 91 -5.13 15.85 14.65
C GLU A 91 -4.42 16.19 15.96
N ALA A 92 -4.84 15.63 17.10
CA ALA A 92 -4.17 15.82 18.38
C ALA A 92 -2.74 15.23 18.37
N GLN A 93 -2.56 14.03 17.81
CA GLN A 93 -1.24 13.42 17.67
C GLN A 93 -0.31 14.23 16.76
N LEU A 94 -0.85 14.76 15.65
CA LEU A 94 -0.09 15.59 14.72
C LEU A 94 0.36 16.89 15.39
N LYS A 95 -0.52 17.52 16.18
CA LYS A 95 -0.16 18.71 16.96
C LYS A 95 0.93 18.40 17.99
N ALA A 96 0.79 17.31 18.75
CA ALA A 96 1.80 16.89 19.73
C ALA A 96 3.16 16.59 19.07
N ARG A 97 3.17 15.90 17.93
CA ARG A 97 4.39 15.64 17.15
C ARG A 97 5.01 16.90 16.58
N ALA A 98 4.20 17.88 16.16
CA ALA A 98 4.71 19.16 15.69
C ALA A 98 5.37 19.97 16.82
N GLU A 99 4.80 19.95 18.02
CA GLU A 99 5.38 20.60 19.21
C GLU A 99 6.68 19.91 19.64
N GLU A 100 6.72 18.57 19.65
CA GLU A 100 7.94 17.79 19.92
C GLU A 100 9.04 18.11 18.90
N ARG A 101 8.70 18.15 17.60
CA ARG A 101 9.63 18.51 16.54
C ARG A 101 10.19 19.92 16.72
N ALA A 102 9.35 20.90 17.04
CA ALA A 102 9.78 22.27 17.27
C ALA A 102 10.72 22.38 18.50
N ALA A 103 10.47 21.59 19.55
CA ALA A 103 11.34 21.52 20.72
C ALA A 103 12.70 20.90 20.38
N LEU A 104 12.72 19.80 19.63
CA LEU A 104 13.96 19.16 19.17
C LEU A 104 14.77 20.07 18.25
N GLU A 105 14.12 20.77 17.34
CA GLU A 105 14.78 21.72 16.43
C GLU A 105 15.43 22.88 17.19
N LYS A 106 14.79 23.36 18.26
CA LYS A 106 15.37 24.35 19.17
C LYS A 106 16.59 23.83 19.93
N GLU A 107 16.54 22.58 20.42
CA GLU A 107 17.68 21.98 21.12
C GLU A 107 18.85 21.73 20.16
N MET A 108 18.57 21.26 18.93
CA MET A 108 19.56 21.11 17.87
C MET A 108 20.26 22.44 17.54
N ALA A 109 19.49 23.52 17.40
CA ALA A 109 20.06 24.85 17.14
C ALA A 109 20.95 25.32 18.30
N LYS A 110 20.55 25.06 19.55
CA LYS A 110 21.35 25.38 20.74
C LYS A 110 22.65 24.57 20.77
N GLN A 111 22.57 23.25 20.57
CA GLN A 111 23.74 22.38 20.52
C GLN A 111 24.71 22.79 19.41
N GLN A 112 24.21 23.24 18.26
CA GLN A 112 25.04 23.73 17.17
C GLN A 112 25.77 25.04 17.53
N ILE A 113 25.11 25.96 18.26
CA ILE A 113 25.76 27.17 18.79
C ILE A 113 26.85 26.80 19.79
N ASP A 114 26.55 25.90 20.74
CA ASP A 114 27.51 25.45 21.75
C ASP A 114 28.71 24.74 21.11
N ALA A 115 28.48 23.88 20.13
CA ALA A 115 29.53 23.21 19.36
C ALA A 115 30.45 24.22 18.64
N ASN A 116 29.86 25.18 17.91
CA ASN A 116 30.63 26.22 17.23
C ASN A 116 31.46 27.06 18.20
N LYS A 117 30.92 27.36 19.39
CA LYS A 117 31.63 28.07 20.45
C LYS A 117 32.81 27.25 20.99
N THR A 118 32.60 25.96 21.26
CA THR A 118 33.69 25.07 21.70
C THR A 118 34.79 24.92 20.65
N GLU A 119 34.43 24.87 19.36
CA GLU A 119 35.41 24.84 18.26
C GLU A 119 36.26 26.12 18.24
N GLN A 120 35.63 27.30 18.40
CA GLN A 120 36.35 28.57 18.49
C GLN A 120 37.28 28.65 19.70
N ASP A 121 36.81 28.22 20.87
CA ASP A 121 37.61 28.21 22.10
C ASP A 121 38.82 27.26 21.98
N LEU A 122 38.64 26.10 21.36
CA LEU A 122 39.72 25.15 21.09
C LEU A 122 40.73 25.70 20.08
N LYS A 123 40.27 26.33 18.99
CA LYS A 123 41.16 27.01 18.03
C LYS A 123 42.00 28.08 18.71
N LYS A 124 41.38 28.93 19.55
CA LYS A 124 42.09 29.98 20.29
C LYS A 124 43.14 29.41 21.24
N LYS A 125 42.79 28.37 22.01
CA LYS A 125 43.76 27.67 22.89
C LYS A 125 44.90 27.01 22.12
N SER A 126 44.62 26.46 20.93
CA SER A 126 45.65 25.88 20.05
C SER A 126 46.62 26.95 19.56
N GLU A 127 46.12 28.11 19.14
CA GLU A 127 46.93 29.26 18.73
C GLU A 127 47.78 29.80 19.89
N ASP A 128 47.22 29.92 21.09
CA ASP A 128 47.94 30.37 22.29
C ASP A 128 49.03 29.37 22.70
N CYS A 129 48.76 28.06 22.61
CA CYS A 129 49.75 27.01 22.87
C CYS A 129 50.91 27.05 21.85
N ASN A 130 50.59 27.23 20.56
CA ASN A 130 51.60 27.40 19.52
C ASN A 130 52.45 28.66 19.74
N ARG A 131 51.86 29.77 20.21
CA ARG A 131 52.60 30.99 20.58
C ARG A 131 53.55 30.76 21.75
N LEU A 132 53.11 30.04 22.78
CA LEU A 132 53.95 29.66 23.93
C LEU A 132 55.12 28.74 23.54
N LEU A 133 54.87 27.75 22.68
CA LEU A 133 55.92 26.87 22.14
C LEU A 133 56.95 27.63 21.31
N ASN A 134 56.50 28.62 20.53
CA ASN A 134 57.40 29.46 19.74
C ASN A 134 58.24 30.42 20.61
N LEU A 135 57.71 30.88 21.76
CA LEU A 135 58.46 31.68 22.74
C LEU A 135 59.44 30.84 23.58
N ALA A 136 59.14 29.56 23.82
CA ALA A 136 60.00 28.62 24.55
C ALA A 136 61.22 28.14 23.74
N ARG A 137 61.31 28.45 22.44
CA ARG A 137 62.43 28.06 21.55
C ARG A 137 63.67 28.96 21.66
N ARG A 138 63.88 29.61 22.81
CA ARG A 138 65.11 30.37 23.08
C ARG A 138 66.26 29.42 23.45
N PRO A 139 67.49 29.66 22.98
CA PRO A 139 68.65 28.86 23.39
C PRO A 139 68.89 29.01 24.90
N LEU A 140 68.91 27.90 25.63
CA LEU A 140 69.32 27.90 27.03
C LEU A 140 70.82 28.26 27.14
N PRO A 141 71.23 29.10 28.11
CA PRO A 141 72.64 29.32 28.44
C PRO A 141 73.23 28.10 29.18
N PRO A 142 74.58 27.95 29.18
CA PRO A 142 75.24 26.74 29.66
C PRO A 142 75.17 26.63 31.19
N ILE A 143 74.70 25.48 31.66
CA ILE A 143 74.59 25.11 33.07
C ILE A 143 75.97 24.65 33.57
N GLN A 144 76.52 25.32 34.58
CA GLN A 144 77.66 24.85 35.38
C GLN A 144 77.20 23.83 36.44
N PRO A 145 78.02 22.80 36.76
CA PRO A 145 77.67 21.81 37.76
C PRO A 145 78.08 22.30 39.16
N HIS A 146 77.10 22.65 39.99
CA HIS A 146 77.30 22.77 41.44
C HIS A 146 77.05 21.41 42.10
N ILE A 147 78.14 20.77 42.50
CA ILE A 147 78.14 19.64 43.42
C ILE A 147 77.70 20.18 44.78
N THR A 148 76.49 19.83 45.22
CA THR A 148 76.10 19.98 46.63
C THR A 148 75.64 18.62 47.14
N ARG A 149 76.56 17.96 47.83
CA ARG A 149 76.28 16.80 48.69
C ARG A 149 75.46 17.28 49.88
N SER A 150 74.24 16.80 49.99
CA SER A 150 73.63 16.25 51.22
C SER A 150 72.14 15.97 50.96
N SER A 151 71.85 14.91 50.17
CA SER A 151 70.47 14.42 50.12
C SER A 151 70.17 13.75 51.46
N THR A 152 69.39 14.44 52.28
CA THR A 152 68.75 13.83 53.44
C THR A 152 67.71 12.86 52.91
N SER A 153 67.65 11.66 53.50
CA SER A 153 66.76 10.55 53.09
C SER A 153 65.30 10.98 52.83
N SER A 154 64.84 12.07 53.45
CA SER A 154 63.51 12.65 53.28
C SER A 154 63.23 13.29 51.91
N GLU A 155 64.23 13.91 51.26
CA GLU A 155 64.04 14.55 49.95
C GLU A 155 63.87 13.52 48.85
N LEU A 156 64.65 12.44 48.92
CA LEU A 156 64.61 11.33 47.98
C LEU A 156 63.30 10.54 48.10
N SER A 157 62.78 10.38 49.33
CA SER A 157 61.44 9.82 49.57
C SER A 157 60.31 10.71 49.05
N ASN A 158 60.42 12.05 49.19
CA ASN A 158 59.44 12.98 48.67
C ASN A 158 59.41 13.02 47.14
N LEU A 159 60.59 12.98 46.49
CA LEU A 159 60.70 12.94 45.04
C LEU A 159 60.11 11.64 44.48
N LYS A 160 60.36 10.50 45.14
CA LYS A 160 59.76 9.21 44.79
C LYS A 160 58.24 9.26 44.92
N ARG A 161 57.71 9.80 46.02
CA ARG A 161 56.25 9.96 46.18
C ARG A 161 55.61 10.84 45.09
N LEU A 162 56.29 11.91 44.67
CA LEU A 162 55.82 12.77 43.58
C LEU A 162 55.85 12.05 42.23
N TYR A 163 56.88 11.25 41.98
CA TYR A 163 56.98 10.41 40.78
C TYR A 163 55.84 9.37 40.74
N ASP A 164 55.65 8.62 41.84
CA ASP A 164 54.58 7.63 41.96
C ASP A 164 53.19 8.30 41.80
N GLN A 165 53.01 9.51 42.34
CA GLN A 165 51.79 10.29 42.16
C GLN A 165 51.57 10.77 40.72
N GLN A 166 52.65 11.09 39.99
CA GLN A 166 52.59 11.51 38.60
C GLN A 166 52.27 10.33 37.69
N GLU A 167 52.86 9.15 37.95
CA GLU A 167 52.57 7.90 37.25
C GLU A 167 51.10 7.48 37.44
N ALA A 168 50.60 7.53 38.68
CA ALA A 168 49.19 7.25 38.96
C ALA A 168 48.23 8.22 38.24
N LYS A 169 48.58 9.51 38.13
CA LYS A 169 47.78 10.47 37.35
C LYS A 169 47.85 10.17 35.85
N LEU A 170 49.00 9.76 35.34
CA LEU A 170 49.17 9.38 33.95
C LEU A 170 48.29 8.16 33.62
N ASP A 171 48.27 7.15 34.49
CA ASP A 171 47.42 5.95 34.33
C ASP A 171 45.93 6.29 34.31
N VAL A 172 45.48 7.18 35.20
CA VAL A 172 44.09 7.66 35.21
C VAL A 172 43.76 8.42 33.93
N VAL A 173 44.65 9.28 33.45
CA VAL A 173 44.43 10.01 32.19
C VAL A 173 44.42 9.05 31.00
N ASN A 174 45.31 8.07 30.97
CA ASN A 174 45.45 7.14 29.85
C ASN A 174 44.27 6.17 29.79
N SER A 175 43.80 5.68 30.93
CA SER A 175 42.58 4.88 31.03
C SER A 175 41.33 5.68 30.65
N ASN A 176 41.21 6.93 31.10
CA ASN A 176 40.09 7.80 30.73
C ASN A 176 40.09 8.11 29.23
N PHE A 177 41.25 8.39 28.64
CA PHE A 177 41.39 8.61 27.21
C PHE A 177 41.00 7.36 26.41
N THR A 178 41.52 6.19 26.81
CA THR A 178 41.20 4.91 26.16
C THR A 178 39.71 4.61 26.23
N GLN A 179 39.09 4.80 27.40
CA GLN A 179 37.64 4.62 27.58
C GLN A 179 36.85 5.57 26.68
N THR A 180 37.25 6.84 26.61
CA THR A 180 36.57 7.85 25.78
C THR A 180 36.67 7.50 24.30
N VAL A 181 37.85 7.10 23.82
CA VAL A 181 38.05 6.68 22.42
C VAL A 181 37.20 5.45 22.11
N GLN A 182 37.11 4.49 23.03
CA GLN A 182 36.28 3.31 22.84
C GLN A 182 34.80 3.68 22.76
N ASN A 183 34.29 4.51 23.68
CA ASN A 183 32.91 4.98 23.67
C ASN A 183 32.57 5.70 22.35
N LEU A 184 33.43 6.62 21.90
CA LEU A 184 33.23 7.34 20.63
C LEU A 184 33.24 6.41 19.42
N ARG A 185 34.03 5.33 19.48
CA ARG A 185 34.07 4.32 18.42
C ARG A 185 32.78 3.51 18.37
N ASP A 186 32.24 3.14 19.52
CA ASP A 186 30.99 2.39 19.63
C ASP A 186 29.79 3.26 19.21
N GLU A 187 29.80 4.56 19.57
CA GLU A 187 28.82 5.55 19.10
C GLU A 187 28.89 5.72 17.57
N LEU A 188 30.10 5.81 17.00
CA LEU A 188 30.28 5.90 15.55
C LEU A 188 29.73 4.66 14.83
N ASP A 189 30.04 3.46 15.31
CA ASP A 189 29.54 2.21 14.73
C ASP A 189 28.01 2.14 14.78
N THR A 190 27.43 2.57 15.90
CA THR A 190 25.97 2.67 16.07
C THR A 190 25.36 3.67 15.08
N ALA A 191 25.95 4.86 14.96
CA ALA A 191 25.48 5.89 14.02
C ALA A 191 25.59 5.44 12.56
N VAL A 192 26.65 4.70 12.20
CA VAL A 192 26.82 4.13 10.85
C VAL A 192 25.77 3.06 10.57
N LYS A 193 25.45 2.20 11.54
CA LYS A 193 24.38 1.20 11.44
C LYS A 193 23.01 1.85 11.27
N ASP A 194 22.69 2.84 12.10
CA ASP A 194 21.41 3.56 12.00
C ASP A 194 21.29 4.30 10.66
N ARG A 195 22.35 4.95 10.18
CA ARG A 195 22.36 5.58 8.85
C ARG A 195 22.11 4.57 7.74
N THR A 196 22.70 3.38 7.82
CA THR A 196 22.48 2.31 6.84
C THR A 196 21.03 1.86 6.86
N ARG A 197 20.47 1.60 8.06
CA ARG A 197 19.05 1.24 8.22
C ARG A 197 18.11 2.28 7.64
N LEU A 198 18.35 3.57 7.96
CA LEU A 198 17.54 4.66 7.43
C LEU A 198 17.64 4.78 5.90
N ASN A 199 18.84 4.56 5.33
CA ASN A 199 19.00 4.54 3.88
C ASN A 199 18.19 3.40 3.24
N ASP A 200 18.21 2.20 3.82
CA ASP A 200 17.44 1.06 3.33
C ASP A 200 15.93 1.35 3.40
N GLU A 201 15.44 1.89 4.53
CA GLU A 201 14.04 2.31 4.70
C GLU A 201 13.63 3.37 3.66
N VAL A 202 14.49 4.36 3.39
CA VAL A 202 14.23 5.39 2.36
C VAL A 202 14.15 4.78 0.96
N VAL A 203 14.99 3.80 0.64
CA VAL A 203 14.95 3.10 -0.63
C VAL A 203 13.66 2.30 -0.77
N GLU A 204 13.26 1.57 0.27
CA GLU A 204 12.01 0.80 0.31
C GLU A 204 10.79 1.72 0.14
N LEU A 205 10.71 2.80 0.93
CA LEU A 205 9.61 3.77 0.83
C LEU A 205 9.52 4.42 -0.55
N ARG A 206 10.65 4.68 -1.21
CA ARG A 206 10.66 5.21 -2.59
C ARG A 206 10.13 4.18 -3.59
N ARG A 207 10.46 2.90 -3.44
CA ARG A 207 9.91 1.83 -4.27
C ARG A 207 8.41 1.71 -4.07
N ASP A 208 7.94 1.66 -2.83
CA ASP A 208 6.51 1.59 -2.50
C ASP A 208 5.72 2.79 -3.02
N ASN A 209 6.28 3.99 -2.89
CA ASN A 209 5.64 5.20 -3.41
C ASN A 209 5.50 5.15 -4.94
N THR A 210 6.53 4.65 -5.62
CA THR A 210 6.53 4.47 -7.07
C THR A 210 5.50 3.42 -7.48
N PHE A 211 5.47 2.28 -6.79
CA PHE A 211 4.50 1.21 -6.99
C PHE A 211 3.06 1.72 -6.86
N LEU A 212 2.75 2.42 -5.76
CA LEU A 212 1.40 2.94 -5.51
C LEU A 212 0.99 3.98 -6.56
N ARG A 213 1.92 4.84 -6.99
CA ARG A 213 1.66 5.81 -8.07
C ARG A 213 1.35 5.13 -9.40
N GLU A 214 2.15 4.15 -9.80
CA GLU A 214 1.92 3.39 -11.03
C GLU A 214 0.59 2.62 -10.97
N GLN A 215 0.30 1.96 -9.85
CA GLN A 215 -0.96 1.24 -9.64
C GLN A 215 -2.16 2.19 -9.76
N HIS A 216 -2.10 3.34 -9.09
CA HIS A 216 -3.18 4.32 -9.13
C HIS A 216 -3.37 4.91 -10.53
N ALA A 217 -2.28 5.21 -11.24
CA ALA A 217 -2.35 5.71 -12.61
C ALA A 217 -3.00 4.69 -13.56
N LEU A 218 -2.59 3.43 -13.48
CA LEU A 218 -3.12 2.34 -14.30
C LEU A 218 -4.59 2.04 -13.98
N TYR A 219 -4.95 2.01 -12.68
CA TYR A 219 -6.34 1.89 -12.25
C TYR A 219 -7.19 3.05 -12.78
N THR A 220 -6.69 4.29 -12.65
CA THR A 220 -7.41 5.48 -13.11
C THR A 220 -7.71 5.42 -14.60
N SER A 221 -6.71 5.09 -15.42
CA SER A 221 -6.90 4.98 -16.87
C SER A 221 -7.92 3.88 -17.22
N LYS A 222 -7.76 2.67 -16.68
CA LYS A 222 -8.66 1.56 -17.01
C LYS A 222 -10.10 1.75 -16.50
N CYS A 223 -10.29 2.35 -15.33
CA CYS A 223 -11.63 2.50 -14.75
C CYS A 223 -12.33 3.81 -15.16
N LYS A 224 -11.62 4.95 -15.15
CA LYS A 224 -12.24 6.26 -15.43
C LYS A 224 -12.18 6.67 -16.89
N GLU A 225 -11.27 6.10 -17.67
CA GLU A 225 -11.16 6.39 -19.11
C GLU A 225 -11.75 5.21 -19.87
N ASP A 226 -11.09 4.06 -19.89
CA ASP A 226 -11.46 2.94 -20.79
C ASP A 226 -12.85 2.39 -20.52
N PHE A 227 -13.16 2.08 -19.25
CA PHE A 227 -14.47 1.54 -18.89
C PHE A 227 -15.59 2.59 -19.01
N ALA A 228 -15.36 3.83 -18.58
CA ALA A 228 -16.35 4.89 -18.70
C ALA A 228 -16.67 5.21 -20.17
N ASN A 229 -15.64 5.26 -21.03
CA ASN A 229 -15.80 5.46 -22.47
C ASN A 229 -16.58 4.29 -23.10
N SER A 230 -16.36 3.05 -22.64
CA SER A 230 -17.11 1.88 -23.10
C SER A 230 -18.61 1.97 -22.78
N LEU A 231 -19.00 2.74 -21.75
CA LEU A 231 -20.40 2.98 -21.37
C LEU A 231 -21.04 4.18 -22.06
N GLU A 232 -20.28 4.98 -22.84
CA GLU A 232 -20.79 6.16 -23.53
C GLU A 232 -21.96 5.83 -24.48
N GLY A 233 -21.92 4.66 -25.11
CA GLY A 233 -22.99 4.15 -25.97
C GLY A 233 -24.34 4.02 -25.25
N ILE A 234 -24.35 3.62 -23.98
CA ILE A 234 -25.58 3.50 -23.18
C ILE A 234 -26.20 4.88 -22.95
N THR A 235 -25.36 5.87 -22.64
CA THR A 235 -25.80 7.26 -22.45
C THR A 235 -26.40 7.81 -23.74
N THR A 236 -25.80 7.51 -24.89
CA THR A 236 -26.31 7.93 -26.20
C THR A 236 -27.65 7.30 -26.52
N VAL A 237 -27.80 5.98 -26.37
CA VAL A 237 -29.07 5.27 -26.61
C VAL A 237 -30.17 5.79 -25.68
N THR A 238 -29.86 5.99 -24.39
CA THR A 238 -30.82 6.51 -23.40
C THR A 238 -31.29 7.91 -23.80
N ARG A 239 -30.37 8.78 -24.22
CA ARG A 239 -30.69 10.14 -24.67
C ARG A 239 -31.60 10.13 -25.91
N GLU A 240 -31.28 9.34 -26.93
CA GLU A 240 -32.10 9.25 -28.14
C GLU A 240 -33.50 8.66 -27.87
N PHE A 241 -33.58 7.67 -26.98
CA PHE A 241 -34.86 7.08 -26.57
C PHE A 241 -35.75 8.10 -25.85
N LEU A 242 -35.20 8.84 -24.89
CA LEU A 242 -35.91 9.91 -24.19
C LEU A 242 -36.36 11.02 -25.15
N ASP A 243 -35.50 11.41 -26.09
CA ASP A 243 -35.84 12.41 -27.11
C ASP A 243 -37.01 11.93 -28.01
N ARG A 244 -37.03 10.64 -28.39
CA ARG A 244 -38.16 10.04 -29.12
C ARG A 244 -39.44 10.00 -28.28
N ILE A 245 -39.38 9.70 -26.99
CA ILE A 245 -40.54 9.75 -26.08
C ILE A 245 -41.09 11.17 -25.97
N ASN A 246 -40.22 12.16 -25.82
CA ASN A 246 -40.62 13.57 -25.72
C ASN A 246 -41.26 14.06 -27.02
N LYS A 247 -40.81 13.55 -28.18
CA LYS A 247 -41.37 13.86 -29.50
C LYS A 247 -42.63 13.07 -29.86
N LEU A 248 -42.88 11.92 -29.20
CA LEU A 248 -44.08 11.10 -29.41
C LEU A 248 -45.38 11.83 -29.03
N PHE A 249 -45.30 12.83 -28.17
CA PHE A 249 -46.44 13.70 -27.82
C PHE A 249 -46.15 15.15 -28.25
N PRO A 250 -46.54 15.55 -29.48
CA PRO A 250 -46.39 16.94 -29.91
C PRO A 250 -47.08 17.86 -28.90
N HIS A 251 -46.39 18.90 -28.44
CA HIS A 251 -46.95 19.93 -27.54
C HIS A 251 -48.20 20.65 -28.10
N GLN A 252 -48.61 20.32 -29.33
CA GLN A 252 -49.72 20.89 -30.06
C GLN A 252 -50.93 19.95 -30.21
N LEU A 253 -50.83 18.68 -29.81
CA LEU A 253 -52.00 17.80 -29.70
C LEU A 253 -52.66 17.97 -28.34
N THR A 254 -53.14 19.20 -28.08
CA THR A 254 -54.37 19.39 -27.31
C THR A 254 -55.48 18.70 -28.10
N PHE A 255 -55.57 17.37 -27.98
CA PHE A 255 -56.85 16.70 -28.12
C PHE A 255 -57.80 17.54 -27.27
N HIS A 256 -58.84 18.10 -27.87
CA HIS A 256 -59.96 18.65 -27.12
C HIS A 256 -60.59 17.46 -26.39
N LEU A 257 -59.98 17.05 -25.27
CA LEU A 257 -60.48 16.08 -24.30
C LEU A 257 -61.66 16.76 -23.61
N THR A 258 -62.75 16.88 -24.35
CA THR A 258 -64.04 17.43 -23.90
C THR A 258 -64.77 16.43 -23.01
N CYS A 259 -64.36 15.16 -23.04
CA CYS A 259 -64.88 14.10 -22.18
C CYS A 259 -63.97 13.86 -20.97
N SER A 260 -64.52 13.99 -19.75
CA SER A 260 -63.82 13.75 -18.49
C SER A 260 -63.22 12.35 -18.38
N SER A 261 -63.93 11.33 -18.88
CA SER A 261 -63.45 9.94 -18.92
C SER A 261 -62.18 9.78 -19.76
N GLN A 262 -62.09 10.44 -20.92
CA GLN A 262 -60.89 10.36 -21.76
C GLN A 262 -59.68 11.01 -21.10
N ARG A 263 -59.88 12.12 -20.36
CA ARG A 263 -58.82 12.76 -19.57
C ARG A 263 -58.30 11.83 -18.47
N GLU A 264 -59.21 11.18 -17.74
CA GLU A 264 -58.84 10.23 -16.69
C GLU A 264 -58.07 9.01 -17.24
N HIS A 265 -58.49 8.46 -18.39
CA HIS A 265 -57.75 7.37 -19.05
C HIS A 265 -56.36 7.80 -19.51
N MET A 266 -56.22 9.03 -20.03
CA MET A 266 -54.92 9.58 -20.40
C MET A 266 -54.01 9.80 -19.20
N ASP A 267 -54.54 10.31 -18.09
CA ASP A 267 -53.77 10.47 -16.85
C ASP A 267 -53.34 9.10 -16.28
N LYS A 268 -54.20 8.08 -16.37
CA LYS A 268 -53.82 6.70 -16.01
C LYS A 268 -52.71 6.16 -16.89
N ILE A 269 -52.80 6.31 -18.22
CA ILE A 269 -51.74 5.87 -19.15
C ILE A 269 -50.44 6.61 -18.84
N LYS A 270 -50.50 7.93 -18.67
CA LYS A 270 -49.34 8.75 -18.31
C LYS A 270 -48.69 8.25 -17.02
N ASN A 271 -49.47 8.08 -15.95
CA ASN A 271 -48.97 7.60 -14.66
C ASN A 271 -48.39 6.18 -14.76
N SER A 272 -49.05 5.28 -15.50
CA SER A 272 -48.55 3.92 -15.73
C SER A 272 -47.23 3.91 -16.51
N CYS A 273 -47.11 4.71 -17.57
CA CYS A 273 -45.88 4.85 -18.35
C CYS A 273 -44.76 5.48 -17.51
N THR A 274 -45.06 6.52 -16.72
CA THR A 274 -44.10 7.15 -15.82
C THR A 274 -43.63 6.19 -14.73
N ASN A 275 -44.54 5.44 -14.09
CA ASN A 275 -44.18 4.46 -13.06
C ASN A 275 -43.36 3.30 -13.65
N LEU A 276 -43.73 2.81 -14.84
CA LEU A 276 -42.96 1.77 -15.54
C LEU A 276 -41.56 2.29 -15.90
N SER A 277 -41.45 3.50 -16.46
CA SER A 277 -40.16 4.13 -16.77
C SER A 277 -39.27 4.21 -15.52
N ARG A 278 -39.85 4.61 -14.39
CA ARG A 278 -39.11 4.74 -13.13
C ARG A 278 -38.72 3.38 -12.53
N ASP A 279 -39.57 2.36 -12.64
CA ASP A 279 -39.24 1.00 -12.17
C ASP A 279 -38.14 0.37 -13.02
N VAL A 280 -38.18 0.58 -14.34
CA VAL A 280 -37.12 0.18 -15.27
C VAL A 280 -35.81 0.89 -14.92
N GLU A 281 -35.83 2.22 -14.76
CA GLU A 281 -34.66 3.01 -14.37
C GLU A 281 -34.06 2.52 -13.04
N ASN A 282 -34.89 2.32 -12.01
CA ASN A 282 -34.44 1.82 -10.72
C ASN A 282 -33.75 0.45 -10.83
N LYS A 283 -34.31 -0.48 -11.62
CA LYS A 283 -33.72 -1.81 -11.81
C LYS A 283 -32.40 -1.75 -12.59
N PHE A 284 -32.34 -0.92 -13.63
CA PHE A 284 -31.10 -0.70 -14.39
C PHE A 284 -30.03 -0.03 -13.54
N GLN A 285 -30.38 0.94 -12.69
CA GLN A 285 -29.44 1.60 -11.80
C GLN A 285 -28.80 0.59 -10.84
N VAL A 286 -29.60 -0.25 -10.18
CA VAL A 286 -29.07 -1.31 -9.29
C VAL A 286 -28.15 -2.27 -10.03
N TYR A 287 -28.49 -2.64 -11.27
CA TYR A 287 -27.64 -3.49 -12.09
C TYR A 287 -26.31 -2.79 -12.44
N LEU A 288 -26.36 -1.53 -12.88
CA LEU A 288 -25.17 -0.75 -13.22
C LEU A 288 -24.28 -0.49 -12.01
N ASP A 289 -24.85 -0.24 -10.83
CA ASP A 289 -24.10 -0.07 -9.59
C ASP A 289 -23.35 -1.36 -9.21
N ASN A 290 -24.02 -2.52 -9.33
CA ASN A 290 -23.39 -3.81 -9.07
C ASN A 290 -22.27 -4.12 -10.06
N VAL A 291 -22.50 -3.89 -11.36
CA VAL A 291 -21.49 -4.07 -12.41
C VAL A 291 -20.32 -3.10 -12.19
N GLY A 292 -20.60 -1.82 -11.90
CA GLY A 292 -19.60 -0.80 -11.63
C GLY A 292 -18.71 -1.16 -10.43
N LYS A 293 -19.31 -1.68 -9.36
CA LYS A 293 -18.57 -2.19 -8.19
C LYS A 293 -17.67 -3.37 -8.58
N MET A 294 -18.23 -4.37 -9.28
CA MET A 294 -17.47 -5.56 -9.67
C MET A 294 -16.30 -5.21 -10.60
N VAL A 295 -16.53 -4.34 -11.59
CA VAL A 295 -15.48 -3.87 -12.50
C VAL A 295 -14.42 -3.08 -11.74
N SER A 296 -14.81 -2.22 -10.79
CA SER A 296 -13.86 -1.48 -9.97
C SER A 296 -12.96 -2.41 -9.15
N GLU A 297 -13.53 -3.43 -8.50
CA GLU A 297 -12.77 -4.41 -7.71
C GLU A 297 -11.83 -5.26 -8.59
N ILE A 298 -12.31 -5.70 -9.76
CA ILE A 298 -11.48 -6.45 -10.73
C ILE A 298 -10.34 -5.56 -11.22
N GLN A 299 -10.64 -4.30 -11.54
CA GLN A 299 -9.66 -3.39 -12.11
C GLN A 299 -8.60 -2.96 -11.09
N GLU A 300 -8.98 -2.78 -9.82
CA GLU A 300 -8.05 -2.52 -8.72
C GLU A 300 -7.05 -3.67 -8.58
N LYS A 301 -7.54 -4.91 -8.51
CA LYS A 301 -6.69 -6.12 -8.41
C LYS A 301 -5.85 -6.34 -9.65
N SER A 302 -6.43 -6.14 -10.84
CA SER A 302 -5.73 -6.27 -12.11
C SER A 302 -4.57 -5.28 -12.19
N SER A 303 -4.81 -4.01 -11.88
CA SER A 303 -3.77 -2.98 -11.88
C SER A 303 -2.70 -3.26 -10.84
N GLN A 304 -3.08 -3.76 -9.65
CA GLN A 304 -2.11 -4.17 -8.63
C GLN A 304 -1.19 -5.29 -9.13
N LEU A 305 -1.76 -6.34 -9.71
CA LEU A 305 -1.03 -7.51 -10.19
C LEU A 305 -0.13 -7.16 -11.37
N GLU A 306 -0.61 -6.32 -12.29
CA GLU A 306 0.15 -5.89 -13.46
C GLU A 306 1.39 -5.09 -13.06
N VAL A 307 1.25 -4.12 -12.14
CA VAL A 307 2.39 -3.37 -11.62
C VAL A 307 3.31 -4.29 -10.81
N LYS A 308 2.79 -5.17 -9.95
CA LYS A 308 3.62 -6.13 -9.20
C LYS A 308 4.43 -7.02 -10.14
N ASN A 309 3.82 -7.53 -11.20
CA ASN A 309 4.48 -8.39 -12.16
C ASN A 309 5.59 -7.63 -12.91
N LYS A 310 5.32 -6.39 -13.34
CA LYS A 310 6.33 -5.52 -13.97
C LYS A 310 7.56 -5.31 -13.07
N HIS A 311 7.34 -4.99 -11.79
CA HIS A 311 8.44 -4.79 -10.83
C HIS A 311 9.19 -6.10 -10.56
N LEU A 312 8.48 -7.21 -10.34
CA LEU A 312 9.10 -8.53 -10.13
C LEU A 312 9.96 -8.98 -11.32
N ILE A 313 9.51 -8.73 -12.55
CA ILE A 313 10.29 -9.03 -13.76
C ILE A 313 11.55 -8.16 -13.79
N SER A 314 11.44 -6.85 -13.54
CA SER A 314 12.59 -5.94 -13.49
C SER A 314 13.61 -6.35 -12.43
N ASP A 315 13.14 -6.68 -11.22
CA ASP A 315 13.98 -7.14 -10.11
C ASP A 315 14.67 -8.47 -10.44
N PHE A 316 13.95 -9.38 -11.09
CA PHE A 316 14.51 -10.66 -11.55
C PHE A 316 15.61 -10.45 -12.60
N GLU A 317 15.38 -9.59 -13.59
CA GLU A 317 16.37 -9.24 -14.61
C GLU A 317 17.61 -8.55 -14.00
N GLU A 318 17.42 -7.65 -13.04
CA GLU A 318 18.52 -7.02 -12.30
C GLU A 318 19.31 -8.04 -11.48
N CYS A 319 18.61 -8.93 -10.74
CA CYS A 319 19.25 -10.00 -9.99
C CYS A 319 20.07 -10.92 -10.91
N GLN A 320 19.52 -11.27 -12.08
CA GLN A 320 20.20 -12.11 -13.06
C GLN A 320 21.47 -11.43 -13.60
N ARG A 321 21.40 -10.14 -13.93
CA ARG A 321 22.56 -9.35 -14.37
C ARG A 321 23.63 -9.29 -13.28
N ASN A 322 23.26 -8.92 -12.06
CA ASN A 322 24.17 -8.83 -10.92
C ASN A 322 24.86 -10.17 -10.63
N HIS A 323 24.12 -11.27 -10.70
CA HIS A 323 24.68 -12.61 -10.56
C HIS A 323 25.70 -12.93 -11.67
N SER A 324 25.35 -12.64 -12.93
CA SER A 324 26.26 -12.86 -14.07
C SER A 324 27.55 -12.06 -13.93
N GLU A 325 27.46 -10.77 -13.59
CA GLU A 325 28.62 -9.91 -13.37
C GLU A 325 29.47 -10.38 -12.18
N PHE A 326 28.84 -10.81 -11.10
CA PHE A 326 29.54 -11.35 -9.94
C PHE A 326 30.30 -12.64 -10.27
N VAL A 327 29.67 -13.56 -11.00
CA VAL A 327 30.31 -14.81 -11.46
C VAL A 327 31.48 -14.50 -12.38
N GLU A 328 31.32 -13.58 -13.34
CA GLU A 328 32.39 -13.18 -14.25
C GLU A 328 33.58 -12.56 -13.49
N LYS A 329 33.30 -11.62 -12.57
CA LYS A 329 34.32 -10.98 -11.75
C LYS A 329 35.06 -11.99 -10.87
N THR A 330 34.33 -12.90 -10.24
CA THR A 330 34.91 -13.95 -9.39
C THR A 330 35.78 -14.90 -10.22
N SER A 331 35.32 -15.28 -11.42
CA SER A 331 36.09 -16.12 -12.33
C SER A 331 37.40 -15.45 -12.77
N LYS A 332 37.35 -14.16 -13.18
CA LYS A 332 38.55 -13.38 -13.51
C LYS A 332 39.51 -13.29 -12.33
N GLN A 333 39.00 -13.01 -11.13
CA GLN A 333 39.82 -12.90 -9.93
C GLN A 333 40.49 -14.24 -9.57
N SER A 334 39.75 -15.35 -9.71
CA SER A 334 40.30 -16.69 -9.52
C SER A 334 41.40 -17.01 -10.55
N GLN A 335 41.21 -16.67 -11.82
CA GLN A 335 42.23 -16.87 -12.86
C GLN A 335 43.50 -16.05 -12.58
N ILE A 336 43.35 -14.79 -12.16
CA ILE A 336 44.48 -13.94 -11.79
C ILE A 336 45.23 -14.54 -10.60
N ALA A 337 44.52 -14.96 -9.55
CA ALA A 337 45.12 -15.57 -8.38
C ALA A 337 45.85 -16.88 -8.72
N GLN A 338 45.27 -17.69 -9.59
CA GLN A 338 45.87 -18.94 -10.05
C GLN A 338 47.13 -18.69 -10.87
N LYS A 339 47.10 -17.76 -11.84
CA LYS A 339 48.28 -17.39 -12.61
C LYS A 339 49.40 -16.85 -11.73
N ALA A 340 49.08 -15.99 -10.75
CA ALA A 340 50.07 -15.47 -9.82
C ALA A 340 50.72 -16.56 -8.96
N HIS A 341 49.95 -17.59 -8.59
CA HIS A 341 50.46 -18.76 -7.90
C HIS A 341 51.37 -19.59 -8.81
N ASP A 342 50.94 -19.88 -10.04
CA ASP A 342 51.70 -20.66 -11.02
C ASP A 342 53.03 -19.99 -11.36
N ASP A 343 53.04 -18.67 -11.59
CA ASP A 343 54.26 -17.86 -11.82
C ASP A 343 55.23 -17.96 -10.63
N LYS A 344 54.71 -18.00 -9.40
CA LYS A 344 55.53 -18.13 -8.18
C LYS A 344 56.13 -19.54 -8.05
N VAL A 345 55.35 -20.57 -8.38
CA VAL A 345 55.83 -21.97 -8.39
C VAL A 345 56.91 -22.15 -9.45
N GLU A 346 56.71 -21.61 -10.66
CA GLU A 346 57.70 -21.67 -11.73
C GLU A 346 59.03 -21.04 -11.31
N LYS A 347 59.01 -19.85 -10.71
CA LYS A 347 60.22 -19.20 -10.17
C LYS A 347 60.94 -20.06 -9.14
N LEU A 348 60.19 -20.65 -8.19
CA LEU A 348 60.78 -21.53 -7.18
C LEU A 348 61.39 -22.80 -7.78
N LEU A 349 60.80 -23.33 -8.85
CA LEU A 349 61.34 -24.48 -9.56
C LEU A 349 62.64 -24.11 -10.32
N GLN A 350 62.68 -22.95 -10.98
CA GLN A 350 63.87 -22.43 -11.64
C GLN A 350 65.01 -22.21 -10.63
N GLU A 351 64.74 -21.52 -9.53
CA GLU A 351 65.73 -21.27 -8.46
C GLU A 351 66.25 -22.58 -7.85
N LYS A 352 65.37 -23.57 -7.62
CA LYS A 352 65.78 -24.90 -7.15
C LYS A 352 66.70 -25.61 -8.14
N GLU A 353 66.45 -25.50 -9.43
CA GLU A 353 67.27 -26.14 -10.46
C GLU A 353 68.64 -25.44 -10.60
N GLU A 354 68.67 -24.12 -10.52
CA GLU A 354 69.92 -23.34 -10.46
C GLU A 354 70.77 -23.72 -9.24
N LEU A 355 70.15 -23.82 -8.05
CA LEU A 355 70.84 -24.25 -6.83
C LEU A 355 71.40 -25.68 -6.96
N ARG A 356 70.69 -26.59 -7.63
CA ARG A 356 71.18 -27.95 -7.92
C ARG A 356 72.37 -27.95 -8.85
N GLN A 357 72.34 -27.15 -9.91
CA GLN A 357 73.46 -27.00 -10.84
C GLN A 357 74.69 -26.35 -10.16
N GLN A 358 74.48 -25.36 -9.30
CA GLN A 358 75.56 -24.78 -8.51
C GLN A 358 76.18 -25.81 -7.56
N LEU A 359 75.36 -26.62 -6.90
CA LEU A 359 75.82 -27.70 -6.02
C LEU A 359 76.60 -28.79 -6.80
N SER A 360 76.21 -29.11 -8.04
CA SER A 360 76.96 -30.04 -8.88
C SER A 360 78.29 -29.46 -9.34
N ASN A 361 78.32 -28.16 -9.66
CA ASN A 361 79.52 -27.47 -10.14
C ASN A 361 80.52 -27.14 -9.01
N MET A 362 80.08 -27.08 -7.75
CA MET A 362 80.94 -26.93 -6.57
C MET A 362 81.60 -28.23 -6.09
N LYS A 363 81.44 -29.36 -6.80
CA LYS A 363 82.19 -30.59 -6.51
C LYS A 363 83.26 -30.89 -7.56
N PRO A 364 84.53 -30.66 -7.21
CA PRO A 364 85.56 -31.68 -7.37
C PRO A 364 86.08 -32.11 -5.99
N GLY A 365 85.85 -33.39 -5.65
CA GLY A 365 86.63 -34.10 -4.65
C GLY A 365 86.34 -33.80 -3.17
N ALA A 366 85.35 -34.49 -2.60
CA ALA A 366 85.44 -35.06 -1.25
C ALA A 366 84.27 -36.04 -1.02
N LYS A 367 84.60 -37.31 -0.79
CA LYS A 367 83.69 -38.24 -0.11
C LYS A 367 83.59 -37.79 1.36
N PRO A 368 82.39 -37.83 1.96
CA PRO A 368 82.28 -38.20 3.35
C PRO A 368 81.58 -39.55 3.46
N ALA A 369 82.11 -40.33 4.39
CA ALA A 369 81.55 -41.58 4.85
C ALA A 369 80.17 -41.37 5.51
N GLY A 370 79.38 -42.45 5.44
CA GLY A 370 78.05 -42.68 5.99
C GLY A 370 77.44 -41.65 6.94
N PHE A 371 76.26 -41.17 6.57
CA PHE A 371 75.16 -40.99 7.51
C PHE A 371 73.87 -41.52 6.89
N GLN A 372 73.13 -42.22 7.74
CA GLN A 372 72.02 -43.13 7.43
C GLN A 372 70.93 -42.54 6.56
N ALA A 373 70.43 -43.38 5.65
CA ALA A 373 69.11 -43.24 5.08
C ALA A 373 68.06 -43.37 6.20
N SER A 374 67.51 -42.23 6.62
CA SER A 374 66.21 -42.20 7.29
C SER A 374 65.17 -41.86 6.24
N SER A 375 64.32 -42.83 5.93
CA SER A 375 63.10 -42.65 5.15
C SER A 375 62.19 -41.64 5.84
N LEU A 376 62.21 -40.38 5.39
CA LEU A 376 61.13 -39.44 5.67
C LEU A 376 60.03 -39.70 4.63
N GLN A 377 59.24 -40.71 4.97
CA GLN A 377 57.94 -41.01 4.42
C GLN A 377 57.09 -39.73 4.46
N GLY A 378 56.52 -39.39 3.31
CA GLY A 378 55.77 -38.17 3.10
C GLY A 378 54.69 -37.94 4.16
N ARG A 379 54.74 -36.76 4.76
CA ARG A 379 53.57 -36.12 5.37
C ARG A 379 53.46 -34.72 4.79
N HIS A 380 53.07 -34.66 3.52
CA HIS A 380 52.31 -33.52 3.05
C HIS A 380 50.95 -33.60 3.74
N THR A 381 50.83 -32.91 4.88
CA THR A 381 49.52 -32.41 5.30
C THR A 381 49.08 -31.41 4.24
N PRO A 382 47.96 -31.61 3.53
CA PRO A 382 47.31 -30.50 2.87
C PRO A 382 46.82 -29.60 4.00
N THR A 383 47.45 -28.45 4.17
CA THR A 383 46.81 -27.35 4.90
C THR A 383 45.48 -27.11 4.22
N ASN A 384 44.42 -27.41 4.95
CA ASN A 384 43.04 -27.04 4.67
C ASN A 384 43.00 -25.62 4.12
N TRP A 385 42.97 -25.49 2.80
CA TRP A 385 42.23 -24.41 2.19
C TRP A 385 40.78 -24.83 2.35
N THR A 386 40.15 -24.29 3.38
CA THR A 386 38.70 -24.19 3.42
C THR A 386 38.28 -23.56 2.11
N SER A 387 37.81 -24.41 1.19
CA SER A 387 36.70 -24.07 0.33
C SER A 387 35.68 -23.41 1.24
N VAL A 388 35.65 -22.08 1.23
CA VAL A 388 34.46 -21.35 1.62
C VAL A 388 33.49 -21.61 0.49
N GLY A 389 32.92 -22.81 0.49
CA GLY A 389 31.62 -23.06 -0.09
C GLY A 389 30.68 -22.16 0.69
N ILE A 390 30.39 -20.98 0.13
CA ILE A 390 29.22 -20.22 0.52
C ILE A 390 28.05 -21.07 0.02
N THR A 391 27.60 -21.97 0.89
CA THR A 391 26.27 -22.52 0.85
C THR A 391 25.34 -21.35 1.12
N GLY A 392 24.96 -20.64 0.04
CA GLY A 392 23.82 -19.75 0.05
C GLY A 392 22.59 -20.59 0.33
N ILE A 393 22.15 -20.59 1.59
CA ILE A 393 20.84 -21.07 1.99
C ILE A 393 19.82 -20.07 1.41
N PHE A 394 19.45 -20.27 0.15
CA PHE A 394 18.18 -19.76 -0.35
C PHE A 394 17.09 -20.72 0.13
N LYS A 395 16.51 -20.43 1.29
CA LYS A 395 15.17 -20.93 1.61
C LYS A 395 14.21 -20.23 0.65
N ALA A 396 13.70 -20.99 -0.31
CA ALA A 396 12.54 -20.59 -1.10
C ALA A 396 11.35 -20.30 -0.15
N PRO A 397 10.61 -19.20 -0.33
CA PRO A 397 9.36 -19.00 0.38
C PRO A 397 8.37 -20.07 -0.07
N THR A 398 7.95 -20.90 0.88
CA THR A 398 6.84 -21.84 0.68
C THR A 398 5.56 -21.00 0.69
N VAL A 399 4.93 -20.91 -0.48
CA VAL A 399 3.57 -20.35 -0.61
C VAL A 399 2.61 -21.28 0.12
N LYS A 400 1.87 -20.73 1.10
CA LYS A 400 0.62 -21.29 1.60
C LYS A 400 -0.50 -20.32 1.25
#